data_AF-A0A7V9TTE4-F1
#
_entry.id   AF-A0A7V9TTE4-F1
#
_cell.length_a   1.000
_cell.length_b   1.000
_cell.length_c   1.000
_cell.angle_alpha   90.00
_cell.angle_beta   90.00
_cell.angle_gamma   90.00
#
_symmetry.space_group_name_H-M   'P 1'
#
loop_
_entity.id
_entity.type
_entity.pdbx_description
1 polymer ?
#
loop_
_entity_poly.entity_id
_entity_poly.type
_entity_poly.pdbx_seq_one_letter_code
_entity_poly.pdbx_strand_id
1 'polypeptide(L)'
;MVDLSEARGVRAEDAFDVEAVAAWLRRQCPALTGVPAVRQFVGGASNLTYELVYPDTRLILRRPPTGTRAKSAHDMGREFTVQSKLAAAYPYVPTMVARCEDEAVIGTDFYVMGWLDGLILRKDPPADFDLDAAATRRLCLAVVDRLVQLHQV
;
A
#
# COMPACT_ATOMS: atom_id res chain seq x y z
N MET A 1 -3.02 12.83 19.06
CA MET A 1 -2.23 11.69 18.53
C MET A 1 -2.47 11.63 17.03
N VAL A 2 -1.44 11.46 16.20
CA VAL A 2 -1.61 11.43 14.73
C VAL A 2 -2.05 10.03 14.32
N ASP A 3 -3.24 9.92 13.73
CA ASP A 3 -3.66 8.68 13.07
C ASP A 3 -2.79 8.49 11.81
N LEU A 4 -1.92 7.47 11.80
CA LEU A 4 -1.09 7.17 10.62
C LEU A 4 -1.81 6.24 9.63
N SER A 5 -3.06 5.84 9.90
CA SER A 5 -3.94 5.11 8.97
C SER A 5 -4.73 6.07 8.09
N GLU A 6 -4.74 7.36 8.43
CA GLU A 6 -5.41 8.40 7.67
C GLU A 6 -4.42 9.01 6.66
N ALA A 7 -4.78 8.98 5.38
CA ALA A 7 -4.02 9.68 4.34
C ALA A 7 -4.37 11.17 4.33
N ARG A 8 -3.34 12.01 4.19
CA ARG A 8 -3.45 13.48 4.23
C ARG A 8 -2.93 14.10 2.94
N GLY A 9 -2.91 15.43 2.85
CA GLY A 9 -2.26 16.14 1.75
C GLY A 9 -0.80 15.70 1.57
N VAL A 10 -0.38 15.54 0.32
CA VAL A 10 0.99 15.16 -0.04
C VAL A 10 1.95 16.26 0.40
N ARG A 11 3.04 15.89 1.06
CA ARG A 11 4.11 16.83 1.43
C ARG A 11 4.85 17.29 0.19
N ALA A 12 5.28 18.55 0.17
CA ALA A 12 5.88 19.17 -1.01
C ALA A 12 7.16 18.43 -1.47
N GLU A 13 7.99 18.00 -0.53
CA GLU A 13 9.22 17.24 -0.75
C GLU A 13 8.97 15.81 -1.29
N ASP A 14 7.77 15.29 -1.05
CA ASP A 14 7.34 13.94 -1.41
C ASP A 14 6.40 13.95 -2.63
N ALA A 15 6.16 15.10 -3.26
CA ALA A 15 5.31 15.23 -4.42
C ALA A 15 5.94 14.59 -5.68
N PHE A 16 5.09 14.25 -6.65
CA PHE A 16 5.49 13.70 -7.95
C PHE A 16 4.48 14.12 -9.03
N ASP A 17 4.83 13.91 -10.29
CA ASP A 17 3.93 14.17 -11.42
C ASP A 17 2.78 13.13 -11.47
N VAL A 18 1.61 13.54 -11.00
CA VAL A 18 0.42 12.69 -10.93
C VAL A 18 -0.13 12.34 -12.32
N GLU A 19 0.01 13.25 -13.29
CA GLU A 19 -0.43 13.05 -14.67
C GLU A 19 0.41 11.97 -15.35
N ALA A 20 1.73 11.99 -15.12
CA ALA A 20 2.64 10.96 -15.61
C ALA A 20 2.28 9.57 -15.06
N VAL A 21 1.97 9.47 -13.76
CA VAL A 21 1.50 8.22 -13.14
C VAL A 21 0.15 7.78 -13.70
N ALA A 22 -0.80 8.70 -13.88
CA ALA A 22 -2.12 8.38 -14.43
C ALA A 22 -2.01 7.87 -15.87
N ALA A 23 -1.19 8.52 -16.71
CA ALA A 23 -0.93 8.11 -18.07
C ALA A 23 -0.23 6.73 -18.14
N TRP A 24 0.72 6.48 -17.23
CA TRP A 24 1.36 5.17 -17.12
C TRP A 24 0.38 4.08 -16.68
N LEU A 25 -0.41 4.33 -15.62
CA LEU A 25 -1.39 3.38 -15.09
C LEU A 25 -2.46 3.02 -16.12
N ARG A 26 -2.92 3.97 -16.93
CA ARG A 26 -3.91 3.71 -17.99
C ARG A 26 -3.42 2.71 -19.04
N ARG A 27 -2.11 2.65 -19.30
CA ARG A 27 -1.52 1.63 -20.19
C ARG A 27 -1.55 0.24 -19.57
N GLN A 28 -1.46 0.14 -18.24
CA GLN A 28 -1.52 -1.12 -17.49
C GLN A 28 -2.96 -1.56 -17.22
N CYS A 29 -3.86 -0.60 -17.03
CA CYS A 29 -5.26 -0.79 -16.68
C CYS A 29 -6.13 0.20 -17.47
N PRO A 30 -6.53 -0.16 -18.71
CA PRO A 30 -7.31 0.74 -19.58
C PRO A 30 -8.65 1.20 -19.01
N ALA A 31 -9.20 0.48 -18.03
CA ALA A 31 -10.42 0.84 -17.32
C ALA A 31 -10.24 2.06 -16.40
N LEU A 32 -9.01 2.44 -16.04
CA LEU A 32 -8.75 3.64 -15.22
C LEU A 32 -8.85 4.90 -16.08
N THR A 33 -9.86 5.72 -15.79
CA THR A 33 -10.11 6.99 -16.48
C THR A 33 -9.77 8.20 -15.61
N GLY A 34 -9.25 9.26 -16.23
CA GLY A 34 -8.91 10.50 -15.54
C GLY A 34 -7.60 10.44 -14.76
N VAL A 35 -7.48 11.37 -13.81
CA VAL A 35 -6.29 11.64 -13.00
C VAL A 35 -6.71 11.50 -11.54
N PRO A 36 -6.05 10.66 -10.74
CA PRO A 36 -6.49 10.43 -9.37
C PRO A 36 -6.18 11.63 -8.48
N ALA A 37 -7.03 11.86 -7.48
CA ALA A 37 -6.61 12.66 -6.33
C ALA A 37 -5.60 11.85 -5.51
N VAL A 38 -4.53 12.51 -5.04
CA VAL A 38 -3.44 11.83 -4.31
C VAL A 38 -3.43 12.27 -2.85
N ARG A 39 -3.39 11.30 -1.94
CA ARG A 39 -3.17 11.49 -0.51
C ARG A 39 -1.96 10.69 -0.06
N GLN A 40 -1.29 11.12 0.99
CA GLN A 40 -0.09 10.47 1.52
C GLN A 40 -0.33 9.95 2.94
N PHE A 41 0.08 8.71 3.21
CA PHE A 41 0.09 8.15 4.56
C PHE A 41 1.35 8.61 5.33
N VAL A 42 1.15 8.95 6.59
CA VAL A 42 2.22 9.48 7.47
C VAL A 42 3.04 8.35 8.13
N GLY A 43 2.54 7.12 8.11
CA GLY A 43 3.14 5.96 8.77
C GLY A 43 4.05 5.15 7.86
N GLY A 44 5.33 5.05 8.22
CA GLY A 44 6.33 4.23 7.51
C GLY A 44 7.61 5.01 7.28
N ALA A 45 8.73 4.52 7.81
CA ALA A 45 10.04 5.16 7.66
C ALA A 45 10.84 4.63 6.44
N SER A 46 10.42 3.51 5.84
CA SER A 46 11.17 2.89 4.72
C SER A 46 10.67 3.35 3.36
N ASN A 47 9.39 3.20 3.03
CA ASN A 47 8.83 3.56 1.73
C ASN A 47 7.62 4.47 1.88
N LEU A 48 7.53 5.48 1.03
CA LEU A 48 6.41 6.40 0.97
C LEU A 48 5.20 5.66 0.39
N THR A 49 4.05 5.82 1.03
CA THR A 49 2.80 5.18 0.65
C THR A 49 1.75 6.25 0.37
N TYR A 50 1.13 6.16 -0.79
CA TYR A 50 0.14 7.11 -1.28
C TYR A 50 -1.13 6.39 -1.64
N GLU A 51 -2.24 7.07 -1.46
CA GLU A 51 -3.52 6.65 -1.97
C GLU A 51 -3.83 7.41 -3.26
N LEU A 52 -4.24 6.67 -4.28
CA LEU A 52 -4.75 7.19 -5.53
C LEU A 52 -6.27 6.99 -5.54
N VAL A 53 -7.01 8.09 -5.49
CA VAL A 53 -8.47 8.09 -5.45
C VAL A 53 -9.01 8.41 -6.84
N TYR A 54 -9.63 7.41 -7.47
CA TYR A 54 -10.44 7.55 -8.68
C TYR A 54 -11.94 7.59 -8.30
N PRO A 55 -12.84 7.96 -9.22
CA PRO A 55 -14.28 7.94 -8.96
C PRO A 55 -14.82 6.58 -8.51
N ASP A 56 -14.36 5.50 -9.16
CA ASP A 56 -14.91 4.15 -8.95
C ASP A 56 -13.96 3.19 -8.22
N THR A 57 -12.73 3.63 -7.90
CA THR A 57 -11.74 2.76 -7.27
C THR A 57 -10.68 3.52 -6.48
N ARG A 58 -10.06 2.82 -5.54
CA ARG A 58 -8.95 3.30 -4.73
C ARG A 58 -7.77 2.37 -4.91
N LEU A 59 -6.61 2.94 -5.18
CA LEU A 59 -5.36 2.21 -5.33
C LEU A 59 -4.32 2.76 -4.36
N ILE A 60 -3.30 1.96 -4.09
CA ILE A 60 -2.15 2.36 -3.29
C ILE A 60 -0.91 2.39 -4.18
N LEU A 61 -0.19 3.51 -4.18
CA LEU A 61 1.14 3.64 -4.77
C LEU A 61 2.18 3.58 -3.66
N ARG A 62 3.23 2.77 -3.87
CA ARG A 62 4.40 2.72 -2.97
C ARG A 62 5.67 2.98 -3.75
N ARG A 63 6.53 3.83 -3.20
CA ARG A 63 7.83 4.19 -3.78
C ARG A 63 8.86 4.50 -2.69
N PRO A 64 10.16 4.42 -2.99
CA PRO A 64 11.22 4.89 -2.10
C PRO A 64 11.14 6.41 -1.86
N PRO A 65 11.67 6.92 -0.73
CA PRO A 65 11.86 8.35 -0.53
C PRO A 65 12.95 8.90 -1.45
N THR A 66 12.78 10.14 -1.91
CA THR A 66 13.73 10.84 -2.78
C THR A 66 15.14 10.85 -2.18
N GLY A 67 16.15 10.52 -2.98
CA GLY A 67 17.57 10.57 -2.57
C GLY A 67 18.10 9.32 -1.85
N THR A 68 17.24 8.34 -1.52
CA THR A 68 17.65 7.12 -0.82
C THR A 68 18.05 6.03 -1.82
N ARG A 69 19.36 5.80 -2.02
CA ARG A 69 19.90 4.76 -2.93
C ARG A 69 20.44 3.52 -2.22
N ALA A 70 19.94 3.20 -1.02
CA ALA A 70 20.32 1.95 -0.35
C ALA A 70 19.61 0.76 -1.04
N LYS A 71 20.26 0.22 -2.09
CA LYS A 71 19.72 -0.80 -3.03
C LYS A 71 19.02 -2.01 -2.39
N SER A 72 19.32 -2.38 -1.14
CA SER A 72 18.71 -3.55 -0.49
C SER A 72 17.50 -3.23 0.40
N ALA A 73 17.39 -2.00 0.89
CA ALA A 73 16.35 -1.59 1.86
C ALA A 73 15.05 -1.13 1.18
N HIS A 74 15.12 -0.72 -0.09
CA HIS A 74 13.99 -0.17 -0.85
C HIS A 74 13.70 -0.95 -2.14
N ASP A 75 13.89 -2.27 -2.12
CA ASP A 75 13.66 -3.12 -3.29
C ASP A 75 12.14 -3.29 -3.54
N MET A 76 11.57 -2.36 -4.32
CA MET A 76 10.17 -2.38 -4.75
C MET A 76 9.85 -3.58 -5.64
N GLY A 77 10.85 -4.06 -6.39
CA GLY A 77 10.75 -5.27 -7.19
C GLY A 77 10.49 -6.52 -6.36
N ARG A 78 11.24 -6.69 -5.27
CA ARG A 78 11.06 -7.81 -4.33
C ARG A 78 9.68 -7.76 -3.66
N GLU A 79 9.28 -6.60 -3.14
CA GLU A 79 7.95 -6.46 -2.51
C GLU A 79 6.82 -6.81 -3.48
N PHE A 80 6.86 -6.27 -4.71
CA PHE A 80 5.87 -6.56 -5.73
C PHE A 80 5.85 -8.04 -6.11
N THR A 81 7.02 -8.63 -6.35
CA THR A 81 7.15 -10.02 -6.81
C THR A 81 6.67 -11.01 -5.75
N VAL A 82 7.08 -10.81 -4.48
CA VAL A 82 6.68 -11.67 -3.37
C VAL A 82 5.16 -11.63 -3.20
N GLN A 83 4.56 -10.45 -3.09
CA GLN A 83 3.11 -10.34 -2.90
C GLN A 83 2.31 -10.87 -4.11
N SER A 84 2.76 -10.59 -5.34
CA SER A 84 2.10 -11.09 -6.56
C SER A 84 2.05 -12.62 -6.61
N LYS A 85 3.15 -13.29 -6.24
CA LYS A 85 3.23 -14.76 -6.23
C LYS A 85 2.46 -15.35 -5.05
N LEU A 86 2.51 -14.68 -3.90
CA LEU A 86 1.88 -15.14 -2.66
C LEU A 86 0.35 -15.14 -2.76
N ALA A 87 -0.25 -14.24 -3.55
CA ALA A 87 -1.70 -14.10 -3.70
C ALA A 87 -2.44 -15.39 -4.09
N ALA A 88 -1.78 -16.31 -4.83
CA ALA A 88 -2.39 -17.57 -5.24
C ALA A 88 -2.58 -18.56 -4.08
N ALA A 89 -1.72 -18.52 -3.06
CA ALA A 89 -1.72 -19.46 -1.93
C ALA A 89 -2.14 -18.80 -0.60
N TYR A 90 -2.06 -17.47 -0.51
CA TYR A 90 -2.32 -16.71 0.70
C TYR A 90 -3.10 -15.42 0.36
N PRO A 91 -4.45 -15.47 0.34
CA PRO A 91 -5.32 -14.43 -0.21
C PRO A 91 -5.50 -13.21 0.72
N TYR A 92 -4.57 -13.01 1.67
CA TYR A 92 -4.57 -11.88 2.61
C TYR A 92 -3.62 -10.75 2.19
N VAL A 93 -2.97 -10.87 1.03
CA VAL A 93 -2.18 -9.81 0.40
C VAL A 93 -3.03 -8.99 -0.57
N PRO A 94 -2.71 -7.71 -0.79
CA PRO A 94 -3.40 -6.89 -1.78
C PRO A 94 -3.20 -7.43 -3.20
N THR A 95 -4.17 -7.16 -4.06
CA THR A 95 -4.00 -7.40 -5.51
C THR A 95 -2.91 -6.47 -6.04
N MET A 96 -1.83 -7.04 -6.55
CA MET A 96 -0.77 -6.27 -7.19
C MET A 96 -1.22 -5.83 -8.59
N VAL A 97 -1.29 -4.52 -8.84
CA VAL A 97 -1.83 -3.97 -10.09
C VAL A 97 -0.74 -3.89 -11.16
N ALA A 98 0.35 -3.17 -10.86
CA ALA A 98 1.47 -3.02 -11.78
C ALA A 98 2.72 -2.48 -11.07
N ARG A 99 3.90 -2.67 -11.67
CA ARG A 99 5.17 -2.10 -11.21
C ARG A 99 5.85 -1.33 -12.34
N CYS A 100 6.39 -0.16 -12.02
CA CYS A 100 7.18 0.66 -12.92
C CYS A 100 8.64 0.68 -12.46
N GLU A 101 9.56 0.26 -13.32
CA GLU A 101 11.01 0.41 -13.13
C GLU A 101 11.58 1.60 -13.90
N ASP A 102 10.77 2.22 -14.77
CA ASP A 102 11.19 3.37 -15.56
C ASP A 102 11.19 4.64 -14.69
N GLU A 103 12.39 5.01 -14.24
CA GLU A 103 12.60 6.23 -13.44
C GLU A 103 12.23 7.51 -14.22
N ALA A 104 12.08 7.47 -15.55
CA ALA A 104 11.63 8.64 -16.32
C ALA A 104 10.17 9.05 -16.00
N VAL A 105 9.37 8.17 -15.38
CA VAL A 105 7.96 8.46 -15.06
C VAL A 105 7.83 9.41 -13.87
N ILE A 106 8.50 9.12 -12.74
CA ILE A 106 8.45 9.97 -11.52
C ILE A 106 9.78 10.03 -10.74
N GLY A 107 10.90 9.72 -11.40
CA GLY A 107 12.25 9.82 -10.82
C GLY A 107 12.68 8.64 -9.93
N THR A 108 11.85 7.60 -9.80
CA THR A 108 12.14 6.39 -9.01
C THR A 108 11.26 5.25 -9.47
N ASP A 109 11.65 4.02 -9.17
CA ASP A 109 10.76 2.86 -9.27
C ASP A 109 9.60 2.93 -8.27
N PHE A 110 8.46 2.33 -8.64
CA PHE A 110 7.28 2.27 -7.81
C PHE A 110 6.39 1.10 -8.20
N TYR A 111 5.46 0.75 -7.32
CA TYR A 111 4.36 -0.14 -7.70
C TYR A 111 3.02 0.38 -7.22
N VAL A 112 1.97 -0.16 -7.84
CA VAL A 112 0.58 0.09 -7.52
C VAL A 112 -0.09 -1.22 -7.15
N MET A 113 -0.90 -1.18 -6.09
CA MET A 113 -1.69 -2.31 -5.59
C MET A 113 -3.11 -1.85 -5.25
N GLY A 114 -4.03 -2.81 -5.13
CA GLY A 114 -5.41 -2.56 -4.74
C GLY A 114 -5.52 -2.04 -3.31
N TRP A 115 -6.57 -1.25 -3.05
CA TRP A 115 -7.00 -0.93 -1.69
C TRP A 115 -7.50 -2.20 -0.99
N LEU A 116 -6.97 -2.47 0.20
CA LEU A 116 -7.58 -3.44 1.12
C LEU A 116 -8.36 -2.68 2.18
N ASP A 117 -9.67 -2.85 2.16
CA ASP A 117 -10.55 -2.22 3.12
C ASP A 117 -10.53 -2.97 4.44
N GLY A 118 -10.27 -2.24 5.53
CA GLY A 118 -10.17 -2.83 6.85
C GLY A 118 -9.62 -1.89 7.90
N LEU A 119 -9.75 -2.31 9.16
CA LEU A 119 -9.25 -1.59 10.31
C LEU A 119 -7.82 -2.03 10.63
N ILE A 120 -6.89 -1.07 10.67
CA ILE A 120 -5.54 -1.31 11.17
C ILE A 120 -5.56 -1.14 12.69
N LEU A 121 -5.51 -2.24 13.42
CA LEU A 121 -5.41 -2.22 14.88
C LEU A 121 -4.02 -1.72 15.30
N ARG A 122 -4.01 -0.64 16.09
CA ARG A 122 -2.80 -0.02 16.65
C ARG A 122 -2.83 -0.13 18.17
N LYS A 123 -1.86 0.53 18.82
CA LYS A 123 -1.78 0.57 20.29
C LYS A 123 -3.11 0.97 20.92
N ASP A 124 -3.73 2.01 20.38
CA ASP A 124 -5.02 2.52 20.83
C ASP A 124 -6.05 2.24 19.72
N PRO A 125 -6.92 1.22 19.87
CA PRO A 125 -7.98 0.94 18.90
C PRO A 125 -9.05 2.05 18.93
N PRO A 126 -9.91 2.14 17.89
CA PRO A 126 -11.05 3.04 17.90
C PRO A 126 -11.94 2.84 19.13
N ALA A 127 -12.54 3.91 19.65
CA ALA A 127 -13.33 3.86 20.89
C ALA A 127 -14.60 2.98 20.77
N ASP A 128 -15.10 2.82 19.55
CA ASP A 128 -16.22 1.95 19.19
C ASP A 128 -15.79 0.51 18.86
N PHE A 129 -14.49 0.22 18.88
CA PHE A 129 -13.94 -1.12 18.71
C PHE A 129 -13.91 -1.86 20.05
N ASP A 130 -15.09 -2.30 20.49
CA ASP A 130 -15.25 -3.05 21.73
C ASP A 130 -14.84 -4.52 21.54
N LEU A 131 -13.88 -4.96 22.33
CA LEU A 131 -13.41 -6.34 22.35
C LEU A 131 -13.63 -6.93 23.74
N ASP A 132 -14.65 -7.79 23.86
CA ASP A 132 -14.75 -8.66 25.02
C ASP A 132 -13.60 -9.69 25.05
N ALA A 133 -13.50 -10.43 26.16
CA ALA A 133 -12.44 -11.43 26.32
C ALA A 133 -12.46 -12.52 25.23
N ALA A 134 -13.64 -12.90 24.75
CA ALA A 134 -13.79 -13.92 23.72
C ALA A 134 -13.39 -13.40 22.33
N ALA A 135 -13.76 -12.17 21.99
CA ALA A 135 -13.39 -11.47 20.77
C ALA A 135 -11.89 -11.21 20.71
N THR A 136 -11.30 -10.75 21.81
CA THR A 136 -9.85 -10.60 21.95
C THR A 136 -9.14 -11.91 21.69
N ARG A 137 -9.60 -13.00 22.32
CA ARG A 137 -9.01 -14.33 22.11
C ARG A 137 -9.10 -14.77 20.65
N ARG A 138 -10.25 -14.58 19.99
CA ARG A 138 -10.42 -14.90 18.56
C ARG A 138 -9.47 -14.09 17.68
N LEU A 139 -9.34 -12.78 17.93
CA LEU A 139 -8.42 -11.91 17.19
C LEU A 139 -6.97 -12.38 17.32
N CYS A 140 -6.50 -12.66 18.54
CA CYS A 140 -5.13 -13.12 18.78
C CYS A 140 -4.85 -14.46 18.07
N LEU A 141 -5.79 -15.41 18.13
CA LEU A 141 -5.64 -16.68 17.41
C LEU A 141 -5.66 -16.48 15.89
N ALA A 142 -6.53 -15.61 15.37
CA ALA A 142 -6.59 -15.36 13.93
C ALA A 142 -5.25 -14.84 13.37
N VAL A 143 -4.51 -14.02 14.13
CA VAL A 143 -3.15 -13.59 13.78
C VAL A 143 -2.21 -14.78 13.69
N VAL A 144 -2.21 -15.67 14.68
CA VAL A 144 -1.38 -16.87 14.68
C VAL A 144 -1.75 -17.79 13.52
N ASP A 145 -3.05 -18.02 13.29
CA ASP A 145 -3.54 -18.83 12.16
C ASP A 145 -3.08 -18.26 10.82
N ARG A 146 -3.09 -16.93 10.65
CA ARG A 146 -2.59 -16.27 9.44
C ARG A 146 -1.09 -16.48 9.25
N LEU A 147 -0.30 -16.38 10.32
CA LEU A 147 1.15 -16.65 10.26
C LEU A 147 1.44 -18.13 9.94
N VAL A 148 0.67 -19.06 10.52
CA VAL A 148 0.79 -20.49 10.22
C VAL A 148 0.47 -20.76 8.75
N GLN A 149 -0.62 -20.21 8.24
CA GLN A 149 -0.99 -20.32 6.81
C GLN A 149 0.09 -19.75 5.89
N LEU A 150 0.69 -18.61 6.26
CA LEU A 150 1.79 -18.02 5.50
C LEU A 150 3.02 -18.96 5.46
N HIS A 151 3.36 -19.61 6.58
CA HIS A 151 4.49 -20.56 6.64
C HIS A 151 4.24 -21.90 5.93
N GLN A 152 3.02 -22.14 5.45
CA GLN A 152 2.66 -23.33 4.69
C GLN A 152 2.74 -23.11 3.16
N VAL A 153 3.04 -21.88 2.73
CA VAL A 153 3.33 -21.53 1.32
C VAL A 153 4.79 -21.83 1.00
#